data_AF-A0A353LJ15-F1
#
_entry.id   AF-A0A353LJ15-F1
#
_cell.length_a   1.000
_cell.length_b   1.000
_cell.length_c   1.000
_cell.angle_alpha   90.00
_cell.angle_beta   90.00
_cell.angle_gamma   90.00
#
_symmetry.space_group_name_H-M   'P 1'
#
loop_
_entity.id
_entity.type
_entity.pdbx_description
1 polymer ?
#
loop_
_entity_poly.entity_id
_entity_poly.type
_entity_poly.pdbx_seq_one_letter_code
_entity_poly.pdbx_strand_id
1 'polypeptide(L)'
;MKNRNLFLLLGLVLIIIQVAHSCKNMPRATQARDAATNYRMFCAGCHGDNLEKFAAKQWMEEAGTASVERSIRNGILDIGMPAFAKTFSDREIKELAGYVKKGIPADRALLKPAVTAEGIVKSEEYNFVIDTVVTGLEVPWGLAFLPNGDLLISERKGTLHTFSNGRLSAPIEGLPPIMAFGQGGLLDLSLHPDYDKNSWIYISYSALDTTSEKRTGSTGVMRARLSENKLTDQEILFIGSPATDRGHHWGCKLAFDGKGYLFFGVGERGQHFDFPQRLDNTNGKIHRIHDDGRIP
;
A
#
# COMPACT_ATOMS: atom_id res chain seq x y z
N MET A 1 59.00 31.81 -8.51
CA MET A 1 60.23 31.28 -9.16
C MET A 1 61.46 31.68 -8.37
N LYS A 2 62.13 30.69 -7.73
CA LYS A 2 63.54 30.59 -7.28
C LYS A 2 63.55 29.57 -6.12
N ASN A 3 63.70 28.28 -6.45
CA ASN A 3 64.93 27.45 -6.32
C ASN A 3 65.38 27.28 -4.85
N ARG A 4 65.21 26.10 -4.21
CA ARG A 4 66.03 24.84 -4.33
C ARG A 4 67.47 25.08 -3.87
N ASN A 5 68.14 24.34 -2.98
CA ASN A 5 68.04 22.99 -2.41
C ASN A 5 69.03 22.90 -1.21
N LEU A 6 68.98 21.80 -0.42
CA LEU A 6 70.10 20.90 -0.01
C LEU A 6 69.93 20.43 1.47
N PHE A 7 69.28 19.26 1.72
CA PHE A 7 69.88 17.91 1.97
C PHE A 7 70.69 17.86 3.30
N LEU A 8 70.54 16.93 4.25
CA LEU A 8 70.62 15.45 4.17
C LEU A 8 70.22 14.83 5.55
N LEU A 9 69.49 13.69 5.52
CA LEU A 9 69.57 12.44 6.33
C LEU A 9 69.64 12.51 7.89
N LEU A 10 69.07 11.62 8.73
CA LEU A 10 68.92 10.16 8.72
C LEU A 10 68.11 9.77 9.98
N GLY A 11 67.23 8.75 9.95
CA GLY A 11 66.64 8.23 11.20
C GLY A 11 65.38 7.37 11.05
N LEU A 12 65.57 6.13 10.60
CA LEU A 12 64.60 5.04 10.55
C LEU A 12 64.05 4.71 11.96
N VAL A 13 62.73 4.60 12.15
CA VAL A 13 62.02 3.45 12.77
C VAL A 13 60.53 3.53 12.39
N LEU A 14 60.09 2.64 11.49
CA LEU A 14 58.67 2.30 11.32
C LEU A 14 58.22 1.45 12.52
N ILE A 15 57.23 1.91 13.28
CA ILE A 15 56.37 1.02 14.07
C ILE A 15 55.03 0.94 13.36
N ILE A 16 54.88 -0.12 12.58
CA ILE A 16 53.58 -0.55 12.05
C ILE A 16 52.82 -1.13 13.24
N ILE A 17 51.92 -0.35 13.84
CA ILE A 17 50.89 -0.91 14.72
C ILE A 17 49.82 -1.51 13.80
N GLN A 18 50.00 -2.79 13.48
CA GLN A 18 48.89 -3.64 13.04
C GLN A 18 47.95 -3.80 14.24
N VAL A 19 47.00 -2.88 14.40
CA VAL A 19 45.76 -3.24 15.08
C VAL A 19 44.96 -4.02 14.05
N ALA A 20 45.15 -5.33 14.05
CA ALA A 20 44.17 -6.25 13.53
C ALA A 20 42.88 -6.02 14.33
N HIS A 21 42.05 -5.06 13.88
CA HIS A 21 40.62 -5.14 14.13
C HIS A 21 40.17 -6.37 13.36
N SER A 22 40.27 -7.50 14.03
CA SER A 22 39.44 -8.65 13.76
C SER A 22 38.02 -8.08 13.66
N CYS A 23 37.52 -7.93 12.43
CA CYS A 23 36.11 -8.03 12.16
C CYS A 23 35.72 -9.45 12.59
N LYS A 24 35.66 -9.67 13.90
CA LYS A 24 34.72 -10.61 14.46
C LYS A 24 33.40 -10.09 13.93
N ASN A 25 32.82 -10.86 13.03
CA ASN A 25 31.39 -10.94 12.87
C ASN A 25 30.82 -11.00 14.29
N MET A 26 30.46 -9.84 14.84
CA MET A 26 29.54 -9.83 15.95
C MET A 26 28.31 -10.50 15.39
N PRO A 27 27.89 -11.67 15.89
CA PRO A 27 26.56 -12.13 15.57
C PRO A 27 25.66 -10.99 15.99
N ARG A 28 24.91 -10.42 15.03
CA ARG A 28 23.77 -9.58 15.37
C ARG A 28 22.91 -10.51 16.20
N ALA A 29 23.00 -10.40 17.52
CA ALA A 29 22.12 -11.10 18.42
C ALA A 29 20.73 -10.63 18.01
N THR A 30 20.01 -11.46 17.27
CA THR A 30 18.58 -11.30 17.08
C THR A 30 18.00 -11.52 18.45
N GLN A 31 17.94 -10.44 19.25
CA GLN A 31 17.19 -10.44 20.48
C GLN A 31 15.80 -10.93 20.10
N ALA A 32 15.41 -12.07 20.68
CA ALA A 32 14.12 -12.67 20.40
C ALA A 32 13.07 -11.59 20.68
N ARG A 33 12.35 -11.18 19.63
CA ARG A 33 11.34 -10.14 19.73
C ARG A 33 10.12 -10.75 20.38
N ASP A 34 9.48 -10.02 21.28
CA ASP A 34 8.24 -10.50 21.89
C ASP A 34 7.08 -10.49 20.87
N ALA A 35 5.98 -11.16 21.23
CA ALA A 35 4.81 -11.26 20.37
C ALA A 35 4.18 -9.89 20.05
N ALA A 36 4.21 -8.94 20.99
CA ALA A 36 3.64 -7.60 20.76
C ALA A 36 4.45 -6.83 19.71
N THR A 37 5.78 -6.89 19.79
CA THR A 37 6.68 -6.27 18.82
C THR A 37 6.53 -6.94 17.46
N ASN A 38 6.50 -8.28 17.41
CA ASN A 38 6.25 -9.02 16.17
C ASN A 38 4.89 -8.68 15.56
N TYR A 39 3.82 -8.56 16.37
CA TYR A 39 2.51 -8.15 15.89
C TYR A 39 2.56 -6.74 15.26
N ARG A 40 3.14 -5.76 15.96
CA ARG A 40 3.25 -4.38 15.44
C ARG A 40 4.00 -4.31 14.11
N MET A 41 5.11 -5.02 13.97
CA MET A 41 5.92 -4.95 12.75
C MET A 41 5.29 -5.68 11.55
N PHE A 42 4.62 -6.81 11.77
CA PHE A 42 4.26 -7.72 10.68
C PHE A 42 2.74 -7.88 10.46
N CYS A 43 1.92 -7.55 11.46
CA CYS A 43 0.49 -7.83 11.44
C CYS A 43 -0.35 -6.55 11.55
N ALA A 44 0.07 -5.58 12.36
CA ALA A 44 -0.73 -4.40 12.67
C ALA A 44 -1.08 -3.56 11.44
N GLY A 45 -0.22 -3.50 10.42
CA GLY A 45 -0.53 -2.81 9.16
C GLY A 45 -1.81 -3.31 8.46
N CYS A 46 -2.18 -4.58 8.65
CA CYS A 46 -3.43 -5.14 8.13
C CYS A 46 -4.53 -5.26 9.19
N HIS A 47 -4.14 -5.39 10.46
CA HIS A 47 -5.04 -5.78 11.54
C HIS A 47 -5.34 -4.65 12.55
N GLY A 48 -4.70 -3.49 12.41
CA GLY A 48 -4.76 -2.35 13.33
C GLY A 48 -3.82 -2.54 14.52
N ASP A 49 -3.23 -1.46 15.04
CA ASP A 49 -2.26 -1.54 16.15
C ASP A 49 -2.91 -2.06 17.44
N ASN A 50 -4.22 -1.84 17.61
CA ASN A 50 -5.02 -2.28 18.74
C ASN A 50 -5.88 -3.52 18.42
N LEU A 51 -5.55 -4.28 17.37
CA LEU A 51 -6.30 -5.47 16.93
C LEU A 51 -7.73 -5.16 16.43
N GLU A 52 -8.05 -3.89 16.21
CA GLU A 52 -9.41 -3.43 15.98
C GLU A 52 -10.03 -3.96 14.68
N LYS A 53 -9.22 -4.36 13.70
CA LYS A 53 -9.75 -4.98 12.46
C LYS A 53 -10.19 -6.44 12.66
N PHE A 54 -9.93 -7.04 13.82
CA PHE A 54 -10.46 -8.38 14.17
C PHE A 54 -11.90 -8.35 14.68
N ALA A 55 -12.49 -7.17 14.95
CA ALA A 55 -13.89 -7.05 15.39
C ALA A 55 -14.88 -7.74 14.42
N ALA A 56 -14.56 -7.78 13.12
CA ALA A 56 -15.43 -8.31 12.07
C ALA A 56 -15.14 -9.78 11.67
N LYS A 57 -14.30 -10.52 12.40
CA LYS A 57 -13.79 -11.84 11.96
C LYS A 57 -14.29 -13.00 12.85
N GLN A 58 -15.43 -13.58 12.49
CA GLN A 58 -16.08 -14.68 13.23
C GLN A 58 -15.24 -15.97 13.34
N TRP A 59 -14.30 -16.23 12.43
CA TRP A 59 -13.41 -17.40 12.54
C TRP A 59 -12.44 -17.33 13.75
N MET A 60 -12.34 -16.17 14.40
CA MET A 60 -11.59 -15.99 15.64
C MET A 60 -12.32 -16.51 16.89
N GLU A 61 -13.55 -17.01 16.76
CA GLU A 61 -14.36 -17.54 17.87
C GLU A 61 -13.93 -18.95 18.31
N GLU A 62 -13.15 -19.67 17.49
CA GLU A 62 -12.66 -21.00 17.87
C GLU A 62 -11.83 -20.95 19.17
N ALA A 63 -12.01 -21.96 20.03
CA ALA A 63 -11.31 -22.05 21.30
C ALA A 63 -9.80 -22.30 21.10
N GLY A 64 -8.98 -21.71 21.97
CA GLY A 64 -7.53 -21.81 21.90
C GLY A 64 -6.93 -20.99 20.74
N THR A 65 -5.73 -21.40 20.29
CA THR A 65 -4.91 -20.66 19.32
C THR A 65 -4.71 -21.38 17.98
N ALA A 66 -5.15 -22.63 17.85
CA ALA A 66 -4.77 -23.51 16.74
C ALA A 66 -5.13 -22.98 15.35
N SER A 67 -6.31 -22.35 15.21
CA SER A 67 -6.72 -21.72 13.95
C SER A 67 -5.87 -20.50 13.61
N VAL A 68 -5.59 -19.66 14.60
CA VAL A 68 -4.75 -18.47 14.44
C VAL A 68 -3.32 -18.85 14.09
N GLU A 69 -2.76 -19.87 14.76
CA GLU A 69 -1.44 -20.42 14.43
C GLU A 69 -1.39 -20.92 12.99
N ARG A 70 -2.43 -21.65 12.53
CA ARG A 70 -2.53 -22.14 11.15
C ARG A 70 -2.60 -20.98 10.15
N SER A 71 -3.39 -19.95 10.43
CA SER A 71 -3.51 -18.76 9.59
C SER A 71 -2.21 -17.98 9.51
N ILE A 72 -1.51 -17.77 10.63
CA ILE A 72 -0.19 -17.10 10.64
C ILE A 72 0.83 -17.93 9.86
N ARG A 73 0.88 -19.24 10.12
CA ARG A 73 1.85 -20.14 9.49
C ARG A 73 1.67 -20.21 7.97
N ASN A 74 0.45 -20.49 7.53
CA ASN A 74 0.16 -20.83 6.13
C ASN A 74 -0.35 -19.64 5.32
N GLY A 75 -0.69 -18.53 5.97
CA GLY A 75 -1.43 -17.44 5.36
C GLY A 75 -2.88 -17.83 5.05
N ILE A 76 -3.59 -16.88 4.43
CA ILE A 76 -4.92 -17.10 3.84
C ILE A 76 -4.86 -16.47 2.45
N LEU A 77 -4.37 -17.25 1.48
CA LEU A 77 -4.02 -16.77 0.15
C LEU A 77 -5.21 -16.11 -0.56
N ASP A 78 -6.43 -16.64 -0.40
CA ASP A 78 -7.60 -16.10 -1.09
C ASP A 78 -7.94 -14.65 -0.72
N ILE A 79 -7.58 -14.24 0.50
CA ILE A 79 -7.76 -12.84 0.96
C ILE A 79 -6.46 -12.03 0.93
N GLY A 80 -5.37 -12.59 0.39
CA GLY A 80 -4.06 -11.95 0.29
C GLY A 80 -3.30 -11.88 1.62
N MET A 81 -3.62 -12.73 2.61
CA MET A 81 -2.82 -12.82 3.84
C MET A 81 -1.59 -13.71 3.59
N PRO A 82 -0.36 -13.19 3.73
CA PRO A 82 0.85 -13.95 3.46
C PRO A 82 1.12 -15.01 4.54
N ALA A 83 1.89 -16.04 4.17
CA ALA A 83 2.38 -17.07 5.07
C ALA A 83 3.62 -16.59 5.83
N PHE A 84 3.69 -16.85 7.14
CA PHE A 84 4.83 -16.46 7.98
C PHE A 84 5.65 -17.64 8.51
N ALA A 85 5.41 -18.87 8.05
CA ALA A 85 6.20 -20.06 8.45
C ALA A 85 7.71 -19.93 8.21
N LYS A 86 8.13 -19.10 7.25
CA LYS A 86 9.56 -18.83 6.97
C LYS A 86 10.11 -17.61 7.73
N THR A 87 9.22 -16.83 8.35
CA THR A 87 9.57 -15.59 9.07
C THR A 87 9.68 -15.83 10.56
N PHE A 88 8.85 -16.71 11.12
CA PHE A 88 8.76 -16.99 12.54
C PHE A 88 9.00 -18.47 12.84
N SER A 89 9.66 -18.74 13.97
CA SER A 89 9.71 -20.08 14.56
C SER A 89 8.34 -20.54 15.07
N ASP A 90 8.18 -21.85 15.29
CA ASP A 90 6.94 -22.41 15.86
C ASP A 90 6.55 -21.78 17.20
N ARG A 91 7.56 -21.49 18.03
CA ARG A 91 7.37 -20.81 19.31
C ARG A 91 6.82 -19.39 19.09
N GLU A 92 7.42 -18.62 18.20
CA GLU A 92 6.97 -17.24 17.91
C GLU A 92 5.56 -17.22 17.30
N ILE A 93 5.21 -18.17 16.42
CA ILE A 93 3.85 -18.29 15.87
C ILE A 93 2.84 -18.55 16.99
N LYS A 94 3.15 -19.46 17.92
CA LYS A 94 2.29 -19.76 19.07
C LYS A 94 2.15 -18.56 20.01
N GLU A 95 3.25 -17.87 20.29
CA GLU A 95 3.25 -16.66 21.13
C GLU A 95 2.44 -15.52 20.47
N LEU A 96 2.57 -15.33 19.16
CA LEU A 96 1.78 -14.38 18.38
C LEU A 96 0.28 -14.73 18.39
N ALA A 97 -0.06 -15.99 18.15
CA ALA A 97 -1.45 -16.44 18.19
C ALA A 97 -2.07 -16.25 19.57
N GLY A 98 -1.31 -16.54 20.63
CA GLY A 98 -1.70 -16.28 22.02
C GLY A 98 -1.91 -14.80 22.30
N TYR A 99 -0.99 -13.94 21.83
CA TYR A 99 -1.11 -12.49 21.96
C TYR A 99 -2.38 -11.96 21.29
N VAL A 100 -2.65 -12.36 20.04
CA VAL A 100 -3.86 -11.95 19.29
C VAL A 100 -5.12 -12.44 19.99
N LYS A 101 -5.22 -13.72 20.35
CA LYS A 101 -6.40 -14.27 21.05
C LYS A 101 -6.65 -13.62 22.39
N LYS A 102 -5.60 -13.29 23.14
CA LYS A 102 -5.71 -12.63 24.45
C LYS A 102 -6.12 -11.16 24.30
N GLY A 103 -5.61 -10.45 23.29
CA GLY A 103 -5.90 -9.04 23.07
C GLY A 103 -7.29 -8.78 22.48
N ILE A 104 -7.96 -9.82 21.99
CA ILE A 104 -9.31 -9.75 21.47
C ILE A 104 -10.33 -10.03 22.59
N PRO A 105 -11.11 -9.04 23.03
CA PRO A 105 -12.15 -9.24 24.04
C PRO A 105 -13.35 -10.01 23.47
N ALA A 106 -14.14 -10.63 24.37
CA ALA A 106 -15.41 -11.26 23.99
C ALA A 106 -16.40 -10.23 23.42
N ASP A 107 -16.54 -9.07 24.10
CA ASP A 107 -17.25 -7.92 23.55
C ASP A 107 -16.34 -7.14 22.59
N ARG A 108 -16.58 -7.30 21.28
CA ARG A 108 -15.79 -6.66 20.23
C ARG A 108 -15.97 -5.14 20.18
N ALA A 109 -17.01 -4.57 20.78
CA ALA A 109 -17.21 -3.12 20.83
C ALA A 109 -16.17 -2.40 21.71
N LEU A 110 -15.43 -3.16 22.53
CA LEU A 110 -14.33 -2.68 23.34
C LEU A 110 -13.05 -2.45 22.54
N LEU A 111 -12.92 -3.02 21.33
CA LEU A 111 -11.79 -2.71 20.45
C LEU A 111 -11.94 -1.26 19.94
N LYS A 112 -10.97 -0.42 20.29
CA LYS A 112 -10.92 0.99 19.86
C LYS A 112 -9.81 1.19 18.83
N PRO A 113 -10.00 2.09 17.85
CA PRO A 113 -8.93 2.49 16.94
C PRO A 113 -7.68 2.92 17.72
N ALA A 114 -6.50 2.61 17.17
CA ALA A 114 -5.23 3.06 17.72
C ALA A 114 -5.11 4.59 17.85
N VAL A 115 -5.85 5.29 17.02
CA VAL A 115 -5.79 6.72 16.84
C VAL A 115 -7.22 7.27 16.82
N THR A 116 -7.49 8.26 17.67
CA THR A 116 -8.80 8.91 17.75
C THR A 116 -8.69 10.41 17.47
N ALA A 117 -9.81 11.06 17.13
CA ALA A 117 -9.83 12.47 16.78
C ALA A 117 -9.71 13.40 18.01
N GLU A 118 -9.76 12.85 19.24
CA GLU A 118 -9.76 13.63 20.46
C GLU A 118 -8.34 13.85 21.01
N GLY A 119 -7.95 15.13 21.10
CA GLY A 119 -6.74 15.55 21.81
C GLY A 119 -5.46 15.49 20.98
N ILE A 120 -4.33 15.48 21.67
CA ILE A 120 -3.00 15.49 21.06
C ILE A 120 -2.47 14.05 20.98
N VAL A 121 -2.27 13.57 19.75
CA VAL A 121 -1.57 12.32 19.47
C VAL A 121 -0.07 12.58 19.51
N LYS A 122 0.66 11.77 20.27
CA LYS A 122 2.13 11.83 20.38
C LYS A 122 2.74 10.72 19.53
N SER A 123 3.58 11.08 18.58
CA SER A 123 4.48 10.15 17.89
C SER A 123 5.89 10.25 18.44
N GLU A 124 6.82 9.48 17.87
CA GLU A 124 8.25 9.54 18.22
C GLU A 124 8.86 10.92 17.95
N GLU A 125 8.39 11.62 16.91
CA GLU A 125 8.98 12.88 16.42
C GLU A 125 8.10 14.11 16.65
N TYR A 126 6.77 13.96 16.54
CA TYR A 126 5.84 15.09 16.56
C TYR A 126 4.60 14.83 17.41
N ASN A 127 4.05 15.93 17.93
CA ASN A 127 2.70 15.98 18.46
C ASN A 127 1.77 16.53 17.38
N PHE A 128 0.62 15.90 17.19
CA PHE A 128 -0.36 16.33 16.19
C PHE A 128 -1.79 16.15 16.72
N VAL A 129 -2.73 16.88 16.10
CA VAL A 129 -4.17 16.73 16.31
C VAL A 129 -4.78 16.13 15.05
N ILE A 130 -5.90 15.43 15.21
CA ILE A 130 -6.59 14.80 14.11
C ILE A 130 -7.95 15.46 13.97
N ASP A 131 -8.17 16.05 12.81
CA ASP A 131 -9.43 16.71 12.48
C ASP A 131 -10.18 15.91 11.41
N THR A 132 -11.48 15.72 11.65
CA THR A 132 -12.34 14.96 10.73
C THR A 132 -12.87 15.90 9.66
N VAL A 133 -12.29 15.81 8.46
CA VAL A 133 -12.69 16.64 7.31
C VAL A 133 -14.02 16.18 6.71
N VAL A 134 -14.22 14.87 6.58
CA VAL A 134 -15.38 14.28 5.90
C VAL A 134 -15.80 12.98 6.58
N THR A 135 -17.12 12.77 6.68
CA THR A 135 -17.74 11.52 7.16
C THR A 135 -18.74 11.00 6.12
N GLY A 136 -19.29 9.81 6.33
CA GLY A 136 -20.27 9.20 5.42
C GLY A 136 -19.67 8.41 4.26
N LEU A 137 -18.35 8.32 4.17
CA LEU A 137 -17.64 7.41 3.27
C LEU A 137 -17.63 5.99 3.86
N GLU A 138 -17.68 4.99 3.00
CA GLU A 138 -17.63 3.58 3.38
C GLU A 138 -16.20 3.03 3.38
N VAL A 139 -15.51 3.12 2.25
CA VAL A 139 -14.13 2.61 2.09
C VAL A 139 -13.34 3.55 1.18
N PRO A 140 -13.00 4.77 1.64
CA PRO A 140 -12.21 5.71 0.85
C PRO A 140 -10.82 5.13 0.54
N TRP A 141 -10.32 5.42 -0.67
CA TRP A 141 -9.04 4.88 -1.15
C TRP A 141 -8.10 5.97 -1.68
N GLY A 142 -8.52 6.71 -2.70
CA GLY A 142 -7.74 7.76 -3.35
C GLY A 142 -8.31 9.14 -3.07
N LEU A 143 -7.42 10.13 -3.01
CA LEU A 143 -7.75 11.53 -2.76
C LEU A 143 -6.94 12.40 -3.73
N ALA A 144 -7.59 13.40 -4.34
CA ALA A 144 -6.92 14.43 -5.13
C ALA A 144 -7.55 15.80 -4.86
N PHE A 145 -6.71 16.79 -4.54
CA PHE A 145 -7.16 18.18 -4.39
C PHE A 145 -7.32 18.83 -5.76
N LEU A 146 -8.50 19.37 -6.02
CA LEU A 146 -8.78 20.22 -7.18
C LEU A 146 -8.19 21.63 -6.94
N PRO A 147 -7.88 22.40 -8.00
CA PRO A 147 -7.26 23.73 -7.87
C PRO A 147 -8.08 24.74 -7.05
N ASN A 148 -9.40 24.55 -6.99
CA ASN A 148 -10.31 25.38 -6.20
C ASN A 148 -10.36 24.99 -4.72
N GLY A 149 -9.61 23.97 -4.29
CA GLY A 149 -9.58 23.47 -2.92
C GLY A 149 -10.57 22.34 -2.64
N ASP A 150 -11.43 21.98 -3.59
CA ASP A 150 -12.32 20.83 -3.47
C ASP A 150 -11.52 19.52 -3.48
N LEU A 151 -12.10 18.47 -2.91
CA LEU A 151 -11.49 17.15 -2.79
C LEU A 151 -12.23 16.14 -3.67
N LEU A 152 -11.52 15.48 -4.57
CA LEU A 152 -12.02 14.30 -5.25
C LEU A 152 -11.66 13.05 -4.43
N ILE A 153 -12.64 12.19 -4.17
CA ILE A 153 -12.52 11.03 -3.28
C ILE A 153 -13.03 9.79 -4.00
N SER A 154 -12.17 8.80 -4.20
CA SER A 154 -12.58 7.49 -4.69
C SER A 154 -12.85 6.54 -3.52
N GLU A 155 -13.87 5.71 -3.66
CA GLU A 155 -14.14 4.62 -2.74
C GLU A 155 -13.91 3.28 -3.42
N ARG A 156 -13.30 2.35 -2.68
CA ARG A 156 -13.01 1.00 -3.17
C ARG A 156 -14.29 0.24 -3.59
N LYS A 157 -15.47 0.68 -3.15
CA LYS A 157 -16.75 0.11 -3.61
C LYS A 157 -17.10 0.44 -5.07
N GLY A 158 -16.34 1.32 -5.73
CA GLY A 158 -16.57 1.68 -7.13
C GLY A 158 -17.29 3.02 -7.32
N THR A 159 -17.28 3.90 -6.32
CA THR A 159 -17.90 5.23 -6.38
C THR A 159 -16.84 6.33 -6.29
N LEU A 160 -17.13 7.47 -6.91
CA LEU A 160 -16.30 8.66 -6.91
C LEU A 160 -17.15 9.84 -6.43
N HIS A 161 -16.59 10.70 -5.59
CA HIS A 161 -17.30 11.82 -5.00
C HIS A 161 -16.44 13.08 -5.02
N THR A 162 -17.10 14.24 -5.10
CA THR A 162 -16.49 15.53 -4.79
C THR A 162 -16.91 15.93 -3.38
N PHE A 163 -15.97 16.35 -2.56
CA PHE A 163 -16.22 17.02 -1.29
C PHE A 163 -15.90 18.50 -1.44
N SER A 164 -16.94 19.33 -1.27
CA SER A 164 -16.88 20.78 -1.43
C SER A 164 -17.72 21.44 -0.35
N ASN A 165 -17.23 22.54 0.23
CA ASN A 165 -17.97 23.34 1.21
C ASN A 165 -18.56 22.51 2.38
N GLY A 166 -17.81 21.53 2.88
CA GLY A 166 -18.24 20.67 3.99
C GLY A 166 -19.24 19.59 3.61
N ARG A 167 -19.51 19.36 2.32
CA ARG A 167 -20.52 18.40 1.84
C ARG A 167 -19.96 17.46 0.79
N LEU A 168 -20.32 16.18 0.92
CA LEU A 168 -20.04 15.16 -0.08
C LEU A 168 -21.13 15.19 -1.17
N SER A 169 -20.73 15.11 -2.43
CA SER A 169 -21.65 15.02 -3.57
C SER A 169 -22.32 13.65 -3.66
N ALA A 170 -23.38 13.57 -4.47
CA ALA A 170 -23.84 12.28 -4.99
C ALA A 170 -22.71 11.60 -5.80
N PRO A 171 -22.71 10.26 -5.94
CA PRO A 171 -21.73 9.56 -6.76
C PRO A 171 -21.60 10.17 -8.15
N ILE A 172 -20.38 10.45 -8.58
CA ILE A 172 -20.06 10.97 -9.91
C ILE A 172 -20.34 9.88 -10.94
N GLU A 173 -21.05 10.24 -12.01
CA GLU A 173 -21.44 9.32 -13.07
C GLU A 173 -20.32 9.10 -14.09
N GLY A 174 -20.45 8.04 -14.88
CA GLY A 174 -19.58 7.77 -16.02
C GLY A 174 -18.35 6.92 -15.70
N LEU A 175 -18.24 6.33 -14.51
CA LEU A 175 -17.19 5.35 -14.24
C LEU A 175 -17.34 4.09 -15.13
N PRO A 176 -16.23 3.46 -15.54
CA PRO A 176 -16.26 2.21 -16.29
C PRO A 176 -16.73 1.03 -15.40
N PRO A 177 -16.97 -0.16 -15.98
CA PRO A 177 -17.19 -1.36 -15.20
C PRO A 177 -16.01 -1.68 -14.26
N ILE A 178 -16.29 -1.71 -12.96
CA ILE A 178 -15.29 -1.92 -11.89
C ILE A 178 -15.57 -3.23 -11.18
N MET A 179 -14.52 -4.05 -11.01
CA MET A 179 -14.54 -5.21 -10.12
C MET A 179 -14.27 -4.79 -8.68
N ALA A 180 -15.31 -4.34 -7.98
CA ALA A 180 -15.26 -4.07 -6.54
C ALA A 180 -15.33 -5.38 -5.73
N PHE A 181 -14.20 -6.10 -5.66
CA PHE A 181 -14.09 -7.39 -4.97
C PHE A 181 -12.76 -7.51 -4.22
N GLY A 182 -12.82 -7.92 -2.95
CA GLY A 182 -11.65 -8.07 -2.10
C GLY A 182 -10.94 -6.73 -1.85
N GLN A 183 -9.69 -6.63 -2.30
CA GLN A 183 -8.87 -5.43 -2.31
C GLN A 183 -9.10 -4.55 -3.55
N GLY A 184 -9.86 -5.03 -4.53
CA GLY A 184 -10.15 -4.32 -5.78
C GLY A 184 -11.30 -3.34 -5.68
N GLY A 185 -11.35 -2.37 -6.59
CA GLY A 185 -12.29 -1.27 -6.55
C GLY A 185 -11.95 -0.10 -7.46
N LEU A 186 -12.53 1.08 -7.17
CA LEU A 186 -11.96 2.35 -7.59
C LEU A 186 -10.84 2.73 -6.63
N LEU A 187 -9.65 3.03 -7.16
CA LEU A 187 -8.43 3.09 -6.36
C LEU A 187 -7.81 4.49 -6.47
N ASP A 188 -6.60 4.64 -7.00
CA ASP A 188 -5.89 5.92 -6.92
C ASP A 188 -6.45 6.97 -7.86
N LEU A 189 -6.29 8.23 -7.45
CA LEU A 189 -6.62 9.42 -8.21
C LEU A 189 -5.36 10.28 -8.34
N SER A 190 -5.15 10.87 -9.51
CA SER A 190 -4.10 11.87 -9.71
C SER A 190 -4.57 12.91 -10.72
N LEU A 191 -4.30 14.18 -10.47
CA LEU A 191 -4.52 15.21 -11.48
C LEU A 191 -3.32 15.26 -12.42
N HIS A 192 -3.58 15.61 -13.67
CA HIS A 192 -2.51 15.95 -14.60
C HIS A 192 -1.66 17.11 -14.06
N PRO A 193 -0.33 17.15 -14.27
CA PRO A 193 0.51 18.27 -13.83
C PRO A 193 0.07 19.65 -14.36
N ASP A 194 -0.47 19.69 -15.58
CA ASP A 194 -1.11 20.87 -16.21
C ASP A 194 -2.66 20.87 -16.09
N TYR A 195 -3.22 20.39 -14.97
CA TYR A 195 -4.69 20.28 -14.80
C TYR A 195 -5.44 21.59 -15.09
N ASP A 196 -4.89 22.74 -14.71
CA ASP A 196 -5.50 24.06 -14.96
C ASP A 196 -5.72 24.36 -16.46
N LYS A 197 -4.99 23.68 -17.34
CA LYS A 197 -5.08 23.86 -18.80
C LYS A 197 -5.93 22.79 -19.48
N ASN A 198 -5.91 21.56 -18.98
CA ASN A 198 -6.48 20.41 -19.69
C ASN A 198 -7.53 19.61 -18.92
N SER A 199 -7.67 19.87 -17.61
CA SER A 199 -8.64 19.27 -16.69
C SER A 199 -8.63 17.75 -16.63
N TRP A 200 -7.49 17.11 -16.95
CA TRP A 200 -7.38 15.66 -16.96
C TRP A 200 -7.21 15.07 -15.54
N ILE A 201 -8.11 14.16 -15.18
CA ILE A 201 -8.06 13.34 -13.97
C ILE A 201 -7.68 11.93 -14.39
N TYR A 202 -6.67 11.37 -13.74
CA TYR A 202 -6.22 9.99 -13.91
C TYR A 202 -6.77 9.13 -12.79
N ILE A 203 -7.29 7.97 -13.19
CA ILE A 203 -8.00 7.06 -12.29
C ILE A 203 -7.43 5.67 -12.53
N SER A 204 -6.97 5.04 -11.44
CA SER A 204 -6.65 3.62 -11.45
C SER A 204 -7.78 2.83 -10.79
N TYR A 205 -8.07 1.66 -11.34
CA TYR A 205 -9.20 0.86 -10.90
C TYR A 205 -9.01 -0.62 -11.22
N SER A 206 -9.82 -1.44 -10.57
CA SER A 206 -9.97 -2.86 -10.88
C SER A 206 -10.89 -2.99 -12.10
N ALA A 207 -10.32 -2.99 -13.30
CA ALA A 207 -11.10 -3.14 -14.53
C ALA A 207 -11.74 -4.52 -14.60
N LEU A 208 -13.07 -4.55 -14.69
CA LEU A 208 -13.83 -5.77 -14.92
C LEU A 208 -13.74 -6.15 -16.40
N ASP A 209 -13.39 -7.40 -16.68
CA ASP A 209 -13.50 -7.97 -18.01
C ASP A 209 -14.97 -8.33 -18.29
N THR A 210 -15.65 -7.47 -19.03
CA THR A 210 -17.07 -7.64 -19.38
C THR A 210 -17.29 -8.66 -20.51
N THR A 211 -16.23 -9.18 -21.11
CA THR A 211 -16.30 -10.19 -22.18
C THR A 211 -16.24 -11.62 -21.65
N SER A 212 -15.81 -11.80 -20.41
CA SER A 212 -15.73 -13.09 -19.72
C SER A 212 -17.03 -13.41 -18.98
N GLU A 213 -17.46 -14.67 -19.05
CA GLU A 213 -18.58 -15.19 -18.23
C GLU A 213 -18.23 -15.30 -16.75
N LYS A 214 -16.93 -15.41 -16.44
CA LYS A 214 -16.41 -15.40 -15.07
C LYS A 214 -16.06 -13.98 -14.66
N ARG A 215 -16.18 -13.67 -13.37
CA ARG A 215 -15.70 -12.42 -12.78
C ARG A 215 -14.17 -12.38 -12.82
N THR A 216 -13.60 -11.95 -13.95
CA THR A 216 -12.17 -11.74 -14.17
C THR A 216 -11.88 -10.26 -14.38
N GLY A 217 -10.68 -9.82 -14.01
CA GLY A 217 -10.29 -8.43 -14.15
C GLY A 217 -8.81 -8.22 -13.96
N SER A 218 -8.37 -7.00 -14.27
CA SER A 218 -6.99 -6.56 -14.08
C SER A 218 -6.94 -5.11 -13.66
N THR A 219 -5.75 -4.62 -13.34
CA THR A 219 -5.58 -3.19 -13.05
C THR A 219 -5.74 -2.39 -14.34
N GLY A 220 -6.63 -1.41 -14.31
CA GLY A 220 -6.83 -0.44 -15.38
C GLY A 220 -6.38 0.95 -14.96
N VAL A 221 -5.96 1.73 -15.96
CA VAL A 221 -5.70 3.17 -15.83
C VAL A 221 -6.46 3.87 -16.94
N MET A 222 -7.22 4.89 -16.56
CA MET A 222 -7.94 5.77 -17.49
C MET A 222 -7.68 7.23 -17.15
N ARG A 223 -8.01 8.12 -18.09
CA ARG A 223 -8.21 9.54 -17.82
C ARG A 223 -9.60 10.00 -18.24
N ALA A 224 -10.08 11.04 -17.59
CA ALA A 224 -11.35 11.69 -17.88
C ALA A 224 -11.31 13.16 -17.44
N ARG A 225 -12.25 13.96 -17.94
CA ARG A 225 -12.54 15.29 -17.42
C ARG A 225 -13.79 15.27 -16.55
N LEU A 226 -13.77 16.01 -15.45
CA LEU A 226 -14.95 16.20 -14.61
C LEU A 226 -15.72 17.43 -15.08
N SER A 227 -16.99 17.24 -15.47
CA SER A 227 -17.92 18.33 -15.74
C SER A 227 -19.19 18.09 -14.93
N GLU A 228 -19.58 19.08 -14.14
CA GLU A 228 -20.68 18.97 -13.17
C GLU A 228 -20.45 17.77 -12.22
N ASN A 229 -21.30 16.74 -12.26
CA ASN A 229 -21.17 15.53 -11.46
C ASN A 229 -20.96 14.28 -12.34
N LYS A 230 -20.24 14.43 -13.46
CA LYS A 230 -20.03 13.36 -14.45
C LYS A 230 -18.64 13.38 -15.08
N LEU A 231 -18.09 12.20 -15.30
CA LEU A 231 -16.87 11.99 -16.09
C LEU A 231 -17.18 12.04 -17.60
N THR A 232 -16.43 12.89 -18.30
CA THR A 232 -16.51 13.17 -19.74
C THR A 232 -15.15 12.93 -20.40
N ASP A 233 -15.10 12.89 -21.73
CA ASP A 233 -13.87 12.70 -22.52
C ASP A 233 -13.02 11.51 -22.04
N GLN A 234 -13.64 10.37 -21.82
CA GLN A 234 -12.98 9.23 -21.17
C GLN A 234 -12.06 8.49 -22.13
N GLU A 235 -10.84 8.21 -21.65
CA GLU A 235 -9.84 7.44 -22.41
C GLU A 235 -9.22 6.37 -21.52
N ILE A 236 -9.29 5.12 -21.98
CA ILE A 236 -8.59 4.00 -21.35
C ILE A 236 -7.14 4.02 -21.83
N LEU A 237 -6.20 4.19 -20.91
CA LEU A 237 -4.78 4.30 -21.21
C LEU A 237 -4.07 2.95 -21.09
N PHE A 238 -4.55 2.10 -20.19
CA PHE A 238 -3.94 0.81 -19.91
C PHE A 238 -4.97 -0.14 -19.29
N ILE A 239 -4.96 -1.40 -19.72
CA ILE A 239 -5.61 -2.52 -19.04
C ILE A 239 -4.59 -3.64 -18.94
N GLY A 240 -4.31 -4.09 -17.72
CA GLY A 240 -3.33 -5.13 -17.49
C GLY A 240 -3.78 -6.49 -18.02
N SER A 241 -2.81 -7.37 -18.29
CA SER A 241 -3.04 -8.73 -18.73
C SER A 241 -2.01 -9.71 -18.11
N PRO A 242 -2.38 -10.98 -17.90
CA PRO A 242 -3.74 -11.53 -18.04
C PRO A 242 -4.67 -11.04 -16.92
N ALA A 243 -5.96 -10.99 -17.22
CA ALA A 243 -7.01 -10.81 -16.22
C ALA A 243 -7.16 -12.07 -15.35
N THR A 244 -7.49 -11.91 -14.08
CA THR A 244 -7.68 -13.03 -13.14
C THR A 244 -8.94 -12.85 -12.30
N ASP A 245 -9.39 -13.92 -11.64
CA ASP A 245 -10.54 -13.93 -10.73
C ASP A 245 -10.17 -13.58 -9.27
N ARG A 246 -8.90 -13.22 -9.04
CA ARG A 246 -8.36 -12.98 -7.70
C ARG A 246 -8.77 -11.62 -7.17
N GLY A 247 -9.17 -11.57 -5.89
CA GLY A 247 -9.59 -10.34 -5.23
C GLY A 247 -8.45 -9.50 -4.66
N HIS A 248 -7.18 -9.89 -4.76
CA HIS A 248 -6.06 -9.25 -4.08
C HIS A 248 -4.90 -8.87 -5.02
N HIS A 249 -4.02 -8.00 -4.52
CA HIS A 249 -2.79 -7.54 -5.16
C HIS A 249 -3.01 -6.79 -6.48
N TRP A 250 -3.80 -5.71 -6.43
CA TRP A 250 -4.10 -4.85 -7.59
C TRP A 250 -3.00 -3.81 -7.87
N GLY A 251 -2.33 -3.28 -6.84
CA GLY A 251 -1.33 -2.21 -6.98
C GLY A 251 -1.99 -0.82 -7.02
N CYS A 252 -1.87 -0.13 -8.15
CA CYS A 252 -2.68 1.00 -8.59
C CYS A 252 -2.22 2.43 -8.24
N LYS A 253 -1.18 2.62 -7.40
CA LYS A 253 -0.68 3.99 -7.13
C LYS A 253 -0.22 4.66 -8.42
N LEU A 254 -0.68 5.89 -8.68
CA LEU A 254 -0.36 6.74 -9.82
C LEU A 254 0.65 7.81 -9.39
N ALA A 255 1.66 8.08 -10.22
CA ALA A 255 2.62 9.15 -9.99
C ALA A 255 3.12 9.76 -11.30
N PHE A 256 2.92 11.06 -11.47
CA PHE A 256 3.59 11.82 -12.53
C PHE A 256 5.00 12.20 -12.11
N ASP A 257 5.94 12.16 -13.04
CA ASP A 257 7.33 12.58 -12.81
C ASP A 257 7.59 14.07 -13.10
N GLY A 258 6.58 14.79 -13.59
CA GLY A 258 6.69 16.18 -14.02
C GLY A 258 7.44 16.39 -15.34
N LYS A 259 7.75 15.33 -16.08
CA LYS A 259 8.46 15.34 -17.37
C LYS A 259 7.66 14.69 -18.51
N GLY A 260 6.36 14.50 -18.29
CA GLY A 260 5.43 13.93 -19.27
C GLY A 260 5.25 12.42 -19.18
N TYR A 261 5.70 11.78 -18.09
CA TYR A 261 5.47 10.36 -17.85
C TYR A 261 4.58 10.12 -16.63
N LEU A 262 3.69 9.14 -16.79
CA LEU A 262 2.89 8.56 -15.72
C LEU A 262 3.48 7.20 -15.35
N PHE A 263 3.79 7.04 -14.07
CA PHE A 263 4.17 5.77 -13.47
C PHE A 263 3.00 5.18 -12.69
N PHE A 264 2.85 3.86 -12.77
CA PHE A 264 1.85 3.16 -11.99
C PHE A 264 2.23 1.71 -11.69
N GLY A 265 1.80 1.23 -10.52
CA GLY A 265 2.03 -0.16 -10.12
C GLY A 265 0.89 -1.07 -10.57
N VAL A 266 1.22 -2.26 -11.07
CA VAL A 266 0.27 -3.36 -11.27
C VAL A 266 0.71 -4.51 -10.39
N GLY A 267 -0.13 -4.90 -9.45
CA GLY A 267 0.19 -6.00 -8.54
C GLY A 267 0.17 -7.36 -9.23
N GLU A 268 0.74 -8.37 -8.57
CA GLU A 268 1.06 -9.65 -9.19
C GLU A 268 -0.10 -10.67 -9.20
N ARG A 269 -1.22 -10.33 -8.56
CA ARG A 269 -2.47 -11.13 -8.55
C ARG A 269 -2.41 -12.46 -7.80
N GLY A 270 -1.48 -12.62 -6.85
CA GLY A 270 -1.28 -13.85 -6.08
C GLY A 270 -0.42 -14.91 -6.79
N GLN A 271 0.08 -14.60 -7.98
CA GLN A 271 1.09 -15.34 -8.76
C GLN A 271 2.54 -14.87 -8.46
N HIS A 272 2.87 -14.76 -7.17
CA HIS A 272 4.10 -14.13 -6.68
C HIS A 272 5.41 -14.71 -7.25
N PHE A 273 5.45 -15.99 -7.62
CA PHE A 273 6.63 -16.65 -8.19
C PHE A 273 6.68 -16.62 -9.73
N ASP A 274 5.59 -16.27 -10.39
CA ASP A 274 5.45 -16.40 -11.85
C ASP A 274 5.33 -15.03 -12.52
N PHE A 275 4.23 -14.31 -12.29
CA PHE A 275 3.92 -13.07 -12.99
C PHE A 275 5.01 -11.99 -12.85
N PRO A 276 5.57 -11.72 -11.65
CA PRO A 276 6.64 -10.73 -11.51
C PRO A 276 7.89 -11.05 -12.33
N GLN A 277 8.21 -12.33 -12.55
CA GLN A 277 9.44 -12.76 -13.24
C GLN A 277 9.29 -12.82 -14.76
N ARG A 278 8.05 -12.81 -15.25
CA ARG A 278 7.73 -12.91 -16.67
C ARG A 278 7.53 -11.53 -17.31
N LEU A 279 8.07 -11.37 -18.51
CA LEU A 279 7.99 -10.12 -19.31
C LEU A 279 6.85 -10.13 -20.34
N ASP A 280 6.20 -11.28 -20.54
CA ASP A 280 5.06 -11.46 -21.46
C ASP A 280 3.70 -11.17 -20.80
N ASN A 281 3.70 -10.54 -19.62
CA ASN A 281 2.52 -10.08 -18.91
C ASN A 281 2.81 -8.76 -18.19
N THR A 282 1.76 -8.09 -17.74
CA THR A 282 1.87 -6.78 -17.10
C THR A 282 1.83 -6.83 -15.57
N ASN A 283 1.62 -8.00 -14.97
CA ASN A 283 1.37 -8.15 -13.55
C ASN A 283 2.68 -8.17 -12.74
N GLY A 284 2.65 -7.57 -11.54
CA GLY A 284 3.80 -7.52 -10.64
C GLY A 284 4.91 -6.56 -11.09
N LYS A 285 4.56 -5.43 -11.70
CA LYS A 285 5.50 -4.48 -12.31
C LYS A 285 5.17 -3.03 -11.95
N ILE A 286 6.16 -2.16 -12.11
CA ILE A 286 5.95 -0.72 -12.27
C ILE A 286 6.00 -0.40 -13.76
N HIS A 287 4.94 0.22 -14.26
CA HIS A 287 4.80 0.64 -15.65
C HIS A 287 5.10 2.13 -15.80
N ARG A 288 5.50 2.53 -17.00
CA ARG A 288 5.71 3.91 -17.41
C ARG A 288 5.09 4.12 -18.78
N ILE A 289 4.19 5.09 -18.89
CA ILE A 289 3.56 5.53 -20.14
C ILE A 289 3.68 7.05 -20.26
N HIS A 290 3.47 7.59 -21.46
CA HIS A 290 3.16 9.01 -21.62
C HIS A 290 1.81 9.33 -20.95
N ASP A 291 1.58 10.61 -20.65
CA ASP A 291 0.32 11.12 -20.10
C ASP A 291 -0.91 10.75 -20.96
N ASP A 292 -0.75 10.54 -22.27
CA ASP A 292 -1.80 10.07 -23.19
C ASP A 292 -1.83 8.57 -23.45
N GLY A 293 -1.04 7.77 -22.70
CA GLY A 293 -1.02 6.31 -22.83
C GLY A 293 -0.08 5.76 -23.90
N ARG A 294 0.58 6.61 -24.71
CA ARG A 294 1.62 6.13 -25.63
C ARG A 294 2.77 5.48 -24.86
N ILE A 295 3.38 4.47 -25.49
CA ILE A 295 4.57 3.79 -24.96
C ILE A 295 5.81 4.67 -25.27
N PRO A 296 6.67 4.97 -24.28
CA PRO A 296 7.90 5.75 -24.46
C PRO A 296 8.93 5.12 -25.39
#